data_AF-A0A087YD25-F1
#
_entry.id   AF-A0A087YD25-F1
#
_cell.length_a   1.000
_cell.length_b   1.000
_cell.length_c   1.000
_cell.angle_alpha   90.00
_cell.angle_beta   90.00
_cell.angle_gamma   90.00
#
_symmetry.space_group_name_H-M   'P 1'
#
loop_
_entity.id
_entity.type
_entity.pdbx_description
1 polymer ?
#
loop_
_entity_poly.entity_id
_entity_poly.type
_entity_poly.pdbx_seq_one_letter_code
_entity_poly.pdbx_strand_id
1 'polypeptide(L)'
;LQDAQRCVSKPAEQLLETDNPIRKLSRRVRELGSGLERVTSLLEQKSPTIREAQRVLKCVWDELDAWHSSLMLLDSEVQDVAEDQPDEAQLLMDQLTEPLQLYQNASRLAENRTAFLNKIPACLQEFEDISHRASCWLDEAQLWLGTQCNFTTAKSLSNHVKYLQLMLEDSDRIRHTLQVFKSGLVEISAVCDVSAQEERLDQRDQQVQEMQQTIVEPLDQLQEAAA
;
A
#
# COMPACT_ATOMS: atom_id res chain seq x y z
N LEU A 1 -1.12 72.44 38.69
CA LEU A 1 0.04 72.89 37.88
C LEU A 1 1.27 72.40 38.62
N GLN A 2 2.06 71.41 38.20
CA GLN A 2 2.23 70.75 36.91
C GLN A 2 2.66 69.31 37.16
N ASP A 3 1.92 68.35 36.60
CA ASP A 3 2.44 67.04 36.24
C ASP A 3 3.18 67.18 34.91
N ALA A 4 4.50 67.05 34.92
CA ALA A 4 5.29 66.95 33.70
C ALA A 4 6.67 66.35 33.98
N GLN A 5 6.76 65.02 33.97
CA GLN A 5 7.98 64.35 33.51
C GLN A 5 7.64 62.94 33.00
N ARG A 6 7.18 62.93 31.74
CA ARG A 6 7.33 61.79 30.83
C ARG A 6 8.84 61.56 30.62
N CYS A 7 9.31 60.36 30.93
CA CYS A 7 10.35 59.72 30.14
C CYS A 7 9.80 58.34 29.73
N VAL A 8 9.18 58.35 28.56
CA VAL A 8 8.85 57.17 27.77
C VAL A 8 10.17 56.54 27.35
N SER A 9 10.46 55.34 27.84
CA SER A 9 11.43 54.44 27.22
C SER A 9 11.08 53.02 27.64
N LYS A 10 10.89 52.13 26.66
CA LYS A 10 10.63 50.67 26.72
C LYS A 10 9.22 50.22 26.29
N PRO A 11 8.78 50.60 25.09
CA PRO A 11 8.07 49.66 24.21
C PRO A 11 8.96 49.12 23.09
N ALA A 12 10.18 49.67 22.90
CA ALA A 12 11.05 49.30 21.78
C ALA A 12 11.79 47.96 21.99
N GLU A 13 12.20 47.63 23.22
CA GLU A 13 12.93 46.39 23.51
C GLU A 13 12.05 45.13 23.35
N GLN A 14 10.73 45.23 23.55
CA GLN A 14 9.81 44.10 23.36
C GLN A 14 9.35 43.93 21.89
N LEU A 15 9.41 44.98 21.08
CA LEU A 15 9.08 44.91 19.64
C LEU A 15 10.28 44.51 18.77
N LEU A 16 11.51 44.78 19.22
CA LEU A 16 12.74 44.37 18.52
C LEU A 16 13.04 42.87 18.69
N GLU A 17 12.62 42.24 19.78
CA GLU A 17 12.83 40.81 20.02
C GLU A 17 12.06 39.89 19.05
N THR A 18 10.96 40.39 18.48
CA THR A 18 10.13 39.70 17.46
C THR A 18 10.68 39.79 16.03
N ASP A 19 11.66 40.66 15.79
CA ASP A 19 12.18 40.93 14.44
C ASP A 19 13.58 40.37 14.15
N ASN A 20 14.19 39.64 15.09
CA ASN A 20 15.49 39.03 14.85
C ASN A 20 15.41 37.99 13.70
N PRO A 21 16.10 38.22 12.56
CA PRO A 21 16.07 37.34 11.40
C PRO A 21 16.54 35.92 11.72
N ILE A 22 17.57 35.76 12.56
CA ILE A 22 18.09 34.45 12.99
C ILE A 22 17.02 33.66 13.74
N ARG A 23 16.30 34.31 14.67
CA ARG A 23 15.21 33.66 15.41
C ARG A 23 14.06 33.23 14.49
N LYS A 24 13.78 33.98 13.42
CA LYS A 24 12.78 33.62 12.40
C LYS A 24 13.25 32.39 11.60
N LEU A 25 14.52 32.35 11.18
CA LEU A 25 15.11 31.20 10.49
C LEU A 25 15.08 29.95 11.37
N SER A 26 15.55 30.02 12.62
CA SER A 26 15.51 28.87 13.54
C SER A 26 14.08 28.37 13.79
N ARG A 27 13.06 29.24 13.78
CA ARG A 27 11.66 28.81 13.88
C ARG A 27 11.23 28.02 12.65
N ARG A 28 11.57 28.50 11.45
CA ARG A 28 11.27 27.81 10.19
C ARG A 28 11.96 26.46 10.12
N VAL A 29 13.20 26.32 10.60
CA VAL A 29 13.89 25.02 10.71
C VAL A 29 13.05 24.03 11.54
N ARG A 30 12.54 24.45 12.71
CA ARG A 30 11.69 23.61 13.57
C ARG A 30 10.34 23.27 12.93
N GLU A 31 9.72 24.24 12.28
CA GLU A 31 8.46 24.03 11.54
C GLU A 31 8.63 22.98 10.45
N LEU A 32 9.75 23.05 9.72
CA LEU A 32 10.14 22.11 8.67
C LEU A 32 10.32 20.70 9.22
N GLY A 33 11.07 20.54 10.32
CA GLY A 33 11.21 19.26 11.02
C GLY A 33 9.85 18.65 11.42
N SER A 34 9.02 19.44 12.11
CA SER A 34 7.69 18.99 12.52
C SER A 34 6.77 18.64 11.34
N GLY A 35 6.93 19.34 10.21
CA GLY A 35 6.21 19.09 8.97
C GLY A 35 6.56 17.74 8.37
N LEU A 36 7.86 17.47 8.26
CA LEU A 36 8.37 16.21 7.72
C LEU A 36 8.03 15.01 8.62
N GLU A 37 8.03 15.18 9.95
CA GLU A 37 7.56 14.13 10.87
C GLU A 37 6.09 13.76 10.63
N ARG A 38 5.22 14.75 10.34
CA ARG A 38 3.83 14.50 9.97
C ARG A 38 3.73 13.76 8.64
N VAL A 39 4.54 14.13 7.64
CA VAL A 39 4.60 13.44 6.35
C VAL A 39 5.02 11.98 6.53
N THR A 40 6.07 11.73 7.30
CA THR A 40 6.52 10.37 7.63
C THR A 40 5.41 9.57 8.34
N SER A 41 4.73 10.18 9.30
CA SER A 41 3.60 9.54 10.00
C SER A 41 2.46 9.16 9.05
N LEU A 42 2.15 10.00 8.06
CA LEU A 42 1.15 9.68 7.02
C LEU A 42 1.61 8.52 6.13
N LEU A 43 2.90 8.47 5.79
CA LEU A 43 3.49 7.39 4.99
C LEU A 43 3.56 6.05 5.71
N GLU A 44 3.61 6.03 7.04
CA GLU A 44 3.62 4.80 7.84
C GLU A 44 2.22 4.26 8.11
N GLN A 45 1.18 5.09 8.02
CA GLN A 45 -0.19 4.68 8.25
C GLN A 45 -0.71 3.76 7.14
N LYS A 46 -1.42 2.71 7.56
CA LYS A 46 -2.15 1.82 6.67
C LYS A 46 -3.45 2.48 6.23
N SER A 47 -3.72 2.47 4.93
CA SER A 47 -4.95 3.03 4.38
C SER A 47 -6.07 1.97 4.32
N PRO A 48 -7.34 2.34 4.49
CA PRO A 48 -8.45 1.39 4.45
C PRO A 48 -8.70 0.84 3.04
N THR A 49 -8.33 1.58 2.00
CA THR A 49 -8.49 1.14 0.60
C THR A 49 -7.30 1.55 -0.25
N ILE A 50 -7.11 0.89 -1.38
CA ILE A 50 -6.07 1.23 -2.38
C ILE A 50 -6.28 2.66 -2.92
N ARG A 51 -7.53 3.04 -3.21
CA ARG A 51 -7.86 4.39 -3.68
C ARG A 51 -7.44 5.44 -2.66
N GLU A 52 -7.69 5.17 -1.38
CA GLU A 52 -7.30 6.06 -0.29
C GLU A 52 -5.78 6.11 -0.14
N ALA A 53 -5.08 4.98 -0.26
CA ALA A 53 -3.61 4.93 -0.25
C ALA A 53 -3.00 5.77 -1.37
N GLN A 54 -3.55 5.71 -2.59
CA GLN A 54 -3.13 6.51 -3.73
C GLN A 54 -3.38 8.01 -3.51
N ARG A 55 -4.53 8.37 -2.93
CA ARG A 55 -4.87 9.75 -2.59
C ARG A 55 -3.89 10.32 -1.57
N VAL A 56 -3.64 9.59 -0.48
CA VAL A 56 -2.69 9.98 0.57
C VAL A 56 -1.29 10.13 -0.01
N LEU A 57 -0.82 9.17 -0.83
CA LEU A 57 0.49 9.24 -1.46
C LEU A 57 0.64 10.48 -2.36
N LYS A 58 -0.41 10.84 -3.10
CA LYS A 58 -0.40 12.09 -3.89
C LYS A 58 -0.21 13.31 -3.00
N CYS A 59 -0.98 13.42 -1.92
CA CYS A 59 -0.83 14.52 -0.96
C CYS A 59 0.56 14.56 -0.33
N VAL A 60 1.14 13.40 -0.01
CA VAL A 60 2.52 13.31 0.50
C VAL A 60 3.52 13.86 -0.50
N TRP A 61 3.40 13.53 -1.79
CA TRP A 61 4.29 14.07 -2.81
C TRP A 61 4.14 15.59 -2.95
N ASP A 62 2.90 16.10 -2.97
CA ASP A 62 2.64 17.55 -3.00
C ASP A 62 3.26 18.27 -1.79
N GLU A 63 3.18 17.66 -0.59
CA GLU A 63 3.82 18.17 0.62
C GLU A 63 5.35 18.09 0.57
N LEU A 64 5.92 16.98 0.10
CA LEU A 64 7.37 16.81 -0.05
C LEU A 64 7.95 17.84 -1.01
N ASP A 65 7.29 18.13 -2.14
CA ASP A 65 7.72 19.16 -3.08
C ASP A 65 7.72 20.56 -2.43
N ALA A 66 6.70 20.86 -1.61
CA ALA A 66 6.63 22.10 -0.85
C ALA A 66 7.75 22.19 0.21
N TRP A 67 8.01 21.10 0.93
CA TRP A 67 9.08 21.04 1.93
C TRP A 67 10.46 21.11 1.29
N HIS A 68 10.66 20.50 0.13
CA HIS A 68 11.89 20.62 -0.65
C HIS A 68 12.16 22.08 -1.04
N SER A 69 11.14 22.77 -1.55
CA SER A 69 11.24 24.19 -1.89
C SER A 69 11.56 25.05 -0.66
N SER A 70 10.95 24.72 0.50
CA SER A 70 11.24 25.39 1.78
C SER A 70 12.68 25.15 2.25
N LEU A 71 13.19 23.92 2.12
CA LEU A 71 14.59 23.56 2.42
C LEU A 71 15.55 24.36 1.55
N MET A 72 15.32 24.44 0.24
CA MET A 72 16.21 25.17 -0.68
C MET A 72 16.24 26.68 -0.39
N LEU A 73 15.07 27.27 -0.09
CA LEU A 73 15.01 28.67 0.30
C LEU A 73 15.76 28.92 1.61
N LEU A 74 15.55 28.05 2.60
CA LEU A 74 16.17 28.19 3.91
C LEU A 74 17.69 27.99 3.87
N ASP A 75 18.18 27.05 3.05
CA ASP A 75 19.61 26.86 2.80
C ASP A 75 20.24 28.12 2.18
N SER A 76 19.60 28.71 1.18
CA SER A 76 20.05 29.98 0.59
C SER A 76 20.08 31.12 1.61
N GLU A 77 19.03 31.28 2.42
CA GLU A 77 18.99 32.33 3.45
C GLU A 77 20.05 32.12 4.54
N VAL A 78 20.40 30.87 4.87
CA VAL A 78 21.50 30.57 5.80
C VAL A 78 22.87 30.87 5.19
N GLN A 79 23.04 30.63 3.88
CA GLN A 79 24.25 31.04 3.16
C GLN A 79 24.41 32.57 3.17
N ASP A 80 23.33 33.33 2.97
CA ASP A 80 23.35 34.80 3.06
C ASP A 80 23.77 35.26 4.47
N VAL A 81 23.27 34.60 5.53
CA VAL A 81 23.70 34.90 6.92
C VAL A 81 25.18 34.63 7.13
N ALA A 82 25.76 33.63 6.45
CA ALA A 82 27.16 33.28 6.62
C ALA A 82 28.14 34.37 6.17
N GLU A 83 27.70 35.29 5.30
CA GLU A 83 28.51 36.44 4.85
C GLU A 83 28.80 37.41 5.99
N ASP A 84 27.82 37.66 6.86
CA ASP A 84 27.90 38.64 7.95
C ASP A 84 28.11 38.01 9.34
N GLN A 85 27.54 36.81 9.57
CA GLN A 85 27.45 36.14 10.87
C GLN A 85 27.74 34.64 10.74
N PRO A 86 29.01 34.26 10.47
CA PRO A 86 29.37 32.87 10.17
C PRO A 86 29.08 31.90 11.33
N ASP A 87 29.26 32.33 12.59
CA ASP A 87 29.00 31.49 13.76
C ASP A 87 27.50 31.16 13.91
N GLU A 88 26.62 32.12 13.64
CA GLU A 88 25.16 31.92 13.69
C GLU A 88 24.68 31.07 12.49
N ALA A 89 25.26 31.28 11.31
CA ALA A 89 24.99 30.44 10.14
C ALA A 89 25.38 28.97 10.39
N GLN A 90 26.54 28.73 11.03
CA GLN A 90 26.95 27.37 11.39
C GLN A 90 25.94 26.71 12.34
N LEU A 91 25.44 27.43 13.35
CA LEU A 91 24.42 26.91 14.26
C LEU A 91 23.11 26.57 13.52
N LEU A 92 22.70 27.38 12.55
CA LEU A 92 21.52 27.12 11.72
C LEU A 92 21.73 25.90 10.80
N MET A 93 22.93 25.74 10.22
CA MET A 93 23.28 24.55 9.43
C MET A 93 23.26 23.27 10.26
N ASP A 94 23.79 23.33 11.49
CA ASP A 94 23.72 22.20 12.43
C ASP A 94 22.27 21.83 12.73
N GLN A 95 21.40 22.82 12.95
CA GLN A 95 19.96 22.61 13.15
C GLN A 95 19.24 22.07 11.91
N LEU A 96 19.69 22.42 10.70
CA LEU A 96 19.11 21.97 9.43
C LEU A 96 19.45 20.50 9.09
N THR A 97 20.47 19.94 9.73
CA THR A 97 20.91 18.57 9.46
C THR A 97 19.81 17.54 9.71
N GLU A 98 19.08 17.66 10.81
CA GLU A 98 17.99 16.73 11.14
C GLU A 98 16.81 16.84 10.16
N PRO A 99 16.25 18.04 9.87
CA PRO A 99 15.21 18.18 8.86
C PRO A 99 15.62 17.70 7.47
N LEU A 100 16.87 17.87 7.05
CA LEU A 100 17.36 17.32 5.78
C LEU A 100 17.31 15.78 5.78
N GLN A 101 17.72 15.14 6.87
CA GLN A 101 17.65 13.69 7.01
C GLN A 101 16.20 13.19 7.03
N LEU A 102 15.30 13.89 7.73
CA LEU A 102 13.87 13.59 7.73
C LEU A 102 13.29 13.66 6.30
N TYR A 103 13.65 14.68 5.52
CA TYR A 103 13.20 14.83 4.14
C TYR A 103 13.67 13.67 3.27
N GLN A 104 14.97 13.34 3.33
CA GLN A 104 15.53 12.23 2.56
C GLN A 104 14.87 10.89 2.91
N ASN A 105 14.61 10.65 4.19
CA ASN A 105 13.92 9.44 4.66
C ASN A 105 12.47 9.38 4.18
N ALA A 106 11.73 10.48 4.32
CA ALA A 106 10.34 10.58 3.88
C ALA A 106 10.22 10.40 2.36
N SER A 107 11.08 11.04 1.57
CA SER A 107 11.12 10.87 0.11
C SER A 107 11.38 9.42 -0.29
N ARG A 108 12.38 8.75 0.31
CA ARG A 108 12.65 7.33 0.05
C ARG A 108 11.45 6.44 0.40
N LEU A 109 10.76 6.73 1.51
CA LEU A 109 9.56 5.99 1.90
C LEU A 109 8.40 6.23 0.93
N ALA A 110 8.22 7.46 0.43
CA ALA A 110 7.25 7.79 -0.60
C ALA A 110 7.56 7.09 -1.94
N GLU A 111 8.83 7.02 -2.35
CA GLU A 111 9.28 6.27 -3.53
C GLU A 111 8.96 4.78 -3.42
N ASN A 112 9.30 4.17 -2.29
CA ASN A 112 8.98 2.76 -2.02
C ASN A 112 7.47 2.51 -2.07
N ARG A 113 6.66 3.38 -1.43
CA ARG A 113 5.20 3.26 -1.43
C ARG A 113 4.61 3.47 -2.84
N THR A 114 5.23 4.33 -3.66
CA THR A 114 4.86 4.55 -5.06
C THR A 114 5.12 3.29 -5.90
N ALA A 115 6.35 2.75 -5.81
CA ALA A 115 6.72 1.54 -6.52
C ALA A 115 5.83 0.35 -6.11
N PHE A 116 5.46 0.28 -4.83
CA PHE A 116 4.55 -0.73 -4.33
C PHE A 116 3.12 -0.58 -4.89
N LEU A 117 2.51 0.60 -4.75
CA LEU A 117 1.14 0.85 -5.24
C LEU A 117 1.00 0.64 -6.75
N ASN A 118 2.06 0.87 -7.52
CA ASN A 118 2.07 0.63 -8.97
C ASN A 118 1.96 -0.85 -9.35
N LYS A 119 2.28 -1.79 -8.44
CA LYS A 119 2.13 -3.24 -8.69
C LYS A 119 0.71 -3.75 -8.43
N ILE A 120 -0.06 -3.04 -7.61
CA ILE A 120 -1.39 -3.48 -7.17
C ILE A 120 -2.37 -3.72 -8.33
N PRO A 121 -2.45 -2.89 -9.38
CA PRO A 121 -3.37 -3.14 -10.49
C PRO A 121 -3.17 -4.51 -11.16
N ALA A 122 -1.91 -4.90 -11.39
CA ALA A 122 -1.60 -6.21 -11.96
C ALA A 122 -1.99 -7.35 -11.01
N CYS A 123 -1.74 -7.18 -9.70
CA CYS A 123 -2.15 -8.15 -8.69
C CYS A 123 -3.67 -8.29 -8.61
N LEU A 124 -4.43 -7.19 -8.65
CA LEU A 124 -5.90 -7.25 -8.67
C LEU A 124 -6.43 -7.93 -9.95
N GLN A 125 -5.77 -7.72 -11.08
CA GLN A 125 -6.13 -8.43 -12.30
C GLN A 125 -5.90 -9.94 -12.16
N GLU A 126 -4.75 -10.35 -11.62
CA GLU A 126 -4.45 -11.75 -11.37
C GLU A 126 -5.46 -12.38 -10.39
N PHE A 127 -5.86 -11.66 -9.34
CA PHE A 127 -6.92 -12.07 -8.43
C PHE A 127 -8.24 -12.36 -9.16
N GLU A 128 -8.69 -11.44 -10.03
CA GLU A 128 -9.92 -11.62 -10.79
C GLU A 128 -9.79 -12.77 -11.80
N ASP A 129 -8.63 -12.95 -12.44
CA ASP A 129 -8.38 -14.05 -13.38
C ASP A 129 -8.38 -15.42 -12.69
N ILE A 130 -7.81 -15.54 -11.49
CA ILE A 130 -7.86 -16.78 -10.68
C ILE A 130 -9.30 -17.04 -10.23
N SER A 131 -9.99 -16.02 -9.73
CA SER A 131 -11.38 -16.13 -9.28
C SER A 131 -12.33 -16.54 -10.42
N HIS A 132 -12.11 -16.00 -11.61
CA HIS A 132 -12.86 -16.34 -12.81
C HIS A 132 -12.62 -17.79 -13.22
N ARG A 133 -11.35 -18.23 -13.28
CA ARG A 133 -11.00 -19.64 -13.58
C ARG A 133 -11.66 -20.62 -12.62
N ALA A 134 -11.64 -20.33 -11.32
CA ALA A 134 -12.31 -21.16 -10.32
C ALA A 134 -13.83 -21.21 -10.54
N SER A 135 -14.44 -20.08 -10.90
CA SER A 135 -15.89 -20.00 -11.15
C SER A 135 -16.28 -20.76 -12.42
N CYS A 136 -15.53 -20.60 -13.51
CA CYS A 136 -15.76 -21.38 -14.75
C CYS A 136 -15.63 -22.88 -14.49
N TRP A 137 -14.62 -23.31 -13.75
CA TRP A 137 -14.46 -24.72 -13.40
C TRP A 137 -15.64 -25.24 -12.56
N LEU A 138 -16.12 -24.45 -11.58
CA LEU A 138 -17.29 -24.81 -10.77
C LEU A 138 -18.55 -24.97 -11.62
N ASP A 139 -18.80 -24.02 -12.54
CA ASP A 139 -19.95 -24.05 -13.43
C ASP A 139 -19.88 -25.26 -14.39
N GLU A 140 -18.70 -25.52 -14.96
CA GLU A 140 -18.45 -26.69 -15.82
C GLU A 140 -18.66 -28.00 -15.06
N ALA A 141 -18.07 -28.15 -13.87
CA ALA A 141 -18.21 -29.32 -13.03
C ALA A 141 -19.69 -29.58 -12.66
N GLN A 142 -20.42 -28.53 -12.28
CA GLN A 142 -21.83 -28.63 -11.93
C GLN A 142 -22.70 -29.05 -13.12
N LEU A 143 -22.47 -28.45 -14.30
CA LEU A 143 -23.19 -28.82 -15.53
C LEU A 143 -22.95 -30.29 -15.89
N TRP A 144 -21.70 -30.74 -15.77
CA TRP A 144 -21.32 -32.12 -16.07
C TRP A 144 -21.95 -33.11 -15.10
N LEU A 145 -21.89 -32.86 -13.80
CA LEU A 145 -22.53 -33.73 -12.79
C LEU A 145 -24.05 -33.76 -12.94
N GLY A 146 -24.66 -32.68 -13.42
CA GLY A 146 -26.10 -32.64 -13.71
C GLY A 146 -26.52 -33.36 -15.00
N THR A 147 -25.57 -33.72 -15.86
CA THR A 147 -25.86 -34.33 -17.16
C THR A 147 -26.02 -35.84 -17.05
N GLN A 148 -27.22 -36.36 -17.34
CA GLN A 148 -27.45 -37.81 -17.38
C GLN A 148 -26.57 -38.48 -18.46
N CYS A 149 -25.73 -39.43 -18.03
CA CYS A 149 -24.82 -40.14 -18.92
C CYS A 149 -25.32 -41.58 -19.18
N ASN A 150 -25.51 -41.93 -20.46
CA ASN A 150 -25.80 -43.30 -20.89
C ASN A 150 -24.54 -43.90 -21.53
N PHE A 151 -23.86 -44.78 -20.81
CA PHE A 151 -22.66 -45.46 -21.32
C PHE A 151 -23.03 -46.67 -22.18
N THR A 152 -23.10 -46.48 -23.49
CA THR A 152 -23.47 -47.55 -24.44
C THR A 152 -22.28 -48.43 -24.86
N THR A 153 -21.05 -48.02 -24.52
CA THR A 153 -19.81 -48.75 -24.83
C THR A 153 -18.79 -48.63 -23.71
N ALA A 154 -17.91 -49.64 -23.57
CA ALA A 154 -16.77 -49.57 -22.64
C ALA A 154 -15.86 -48.35 -22.92
N LYS A 155 -15.71 -47.97 -24.19
CA LYS A 155 -14.96 -46.76 -24.58
C LYS A 155 -15.60 -45.47 -24.06
N SER A 156 -16.94 -45.36 -24.11
CA SER A 156 -17.65 -44.19 -23.57
C SER A 156 -17.51 -44.07 -22.05
N LEU A 157 -17.53 -45.19 -21.32
CA LEU A 157 -17.29 -45.23 -19.88
C LEU A 157 -15.85 -44.81 -19.55
N SER A 158 -14.85 -45.43 -20.19
CA SER A 158 -13.44 -45.12 -19.98
C SER A 158 -13.10 -43.66 -20.29
N ASN A 159 -13.68 -43.09 -21.35
CA ASN A 159 -13.50 -41.67 -21.68
C ASN A 159 -14.08 -40.75 -20.59
N HIS A 160 -15.22 -41.12 -20.01
CA HIS A 160 -15.84 -40.35 -18.93
C HIS A 160 -15.00 -40.39 -17.66
N VAL A 161 -14.48 -41.56 -17.27
CA VAL A 161 -13.53 -41.71 -16.15
C VAL A 161 -12.31 -40.79 -16.34
N LYS A 162 -11.71 -40.80 -17.54
CA LYS A 162 -10.55 -39.93 -17.84
C LYS A 162 -10.90 -38.45 -17.73
N TYR A 163 -12.09 -38.05 -18.17
CA TYR A 163 -12.52 -36.66 -18.08
C TYR A 163 -12.67 -36.21 -16.61
N LEU A 164 -13.30 -37.04 -15.77
CA LEU A 164 -13.42 -36.74 -14.33
C LEU A 164 -12.05 -36.67 -13.65
N GLN A 165 -11.09 -37.53 -14.01
CA GLN A 165 -9.71 -37.44 -13.55
C GLN A 165 -9.06 -36.10 -13.94
N LEU A 166 -9.20 -35.69 -15.22
CA LEU A 166 -8.69 -34.40 -15.69
C LEU A 166 -9.34 -33.21 -14.96
N MET A 167 -10.65 -33.26 -14.70
CA MET A 167 -11.33 -32.23 -13.91
C MET A 167 -10.78 -32.13 -12.49
N LEU A 168 -10.47 -33.26 -11.85
CA LEU A 168 -9.85 -33.28 -10.52
C LEU A 168 -8.42 -32.71 -10.57
N GLU A 169 -7.61 -33.11 -11.55
CA GLU A 169 -6.27 -32.53 -11.74
C GLU A 169 -6.31 -31.00 -11.95
N ASP A 170 -7.25 -30.52 -12.77
CA ASP A 170 -7.46 -29.09 -12.99
C ASP A 170 -7.87 -28.35 -11.71
N SER A 171 -8.73 -28.96 -10.91
CA SER A 171 -9.17 -28.40 -9.64
C SER A 171 -8.04 -28.28 -8.63
N ASP A 172 -7.15 -29.27 -8.53
CA ASP A 172 -5.97 -29.22 -7.67
C ASP A 172 -5.05 -28.06 -8.07
N ARG A 173 -4.86 -27.86 -9.39
CA ARG A 173 -4.10 -26.72 -9.91
C ARG A 173 -4.76 -25.38 -9.56
N ILE A 174 -6.09 -25.28 -9.68
CA ILE A 174 -6.85 -24.06 -9.32
C ILE A 174 -6.67 -23.75 -7.83
N ARG A 175 -6.88 -24.74 -6.96
CA ARG A 175 -6.72 -24.60 -5.50
C ARG A 175 -5.32 -24.18 -5.11
N HIS A 176 -4.31 -24.84 -5.67
CA HIS A 176 -2.91 -24.44 -5.49
C HIS A 176 -2.68 -22.97 -5.87
N THR A 177 -3.24 -22.54 -7.01
CA THR A 177 -3.10 -21.15 -7.47
C THR A 177 -3.79 -20.15 -6.52
N LEU A 178 -4.97 -20.48 -6.01
CA LEU A 178 -5.67 -19.67 -4.99
C LEU A 178 -4.82 -19.50 -3.73
N GLN A 179 -4.22 -20.59 -3.23
CA GLN A 179 -3.41 -20.57 -2.01
C GLN A 179 -2.07 -19.82 -2.18
N VAL A 180 -1.41 -20.00 -3.33
CA VAL A 180 -0.18 -19.25 -3.65
C VAL A 180 -0.48 -17.75 -3.73
N PHE A 181 -1.55 -17.38 -4.41
CA PHE A 181 -1.93 -15.97 -4.54
C PHE A 181 -2.31 -15.35 -3.19
N LYS A 182 -3.07 -16.07 -2.36
CA LYS A 182 -3.39 -15.65 -0.99
C LYS A 182 -2.12 -15.36 -0.18
N SER A 183 -1.11 -16.22 -0.29
CA SER A 183 0.18 -16.00 0.38
C SER A 183 0.89 -14.73 -0.13
N GLY A 184 0.75 -14.40 -1.41
CA GLY A 184 1.26 -13.16 -2.01
C GLY A 184 0.54 -11.89 -1.54
N LEU A 185 -0.75 -11.97 -1.15
CA LEU A 185 -1.50 -10.82 -0.64
C LEU A 185 -0.94 -10.25 0.67
N VAL A 186 -0.17 -11.04 1.42
CA VAL A 186 0.50 -10.59 2.67
C VAL A 186 1.39 -9.38 2.40
N GLU A 187 2.08 -9.33 1.25
CA GLU A 187 2.91 -8.18 0.89
C GLU A 187 2.07 -6.91 0.71
N ILE A 188 0.84 -7.04 0.19
CA ILE A 188 -0.09 -5.93 -0.04
C ILE A 188 -0.75 -5.45 1.25
N SER A 189 -0.95 -6.36 2.19
CA SER A 189 -1.51 -6.07 3.50
C SER A 189 -0.70 -5.02 4.29
N ALA A 190 0.58 -4.80 3.95
CA ALA A 190 1.43 -3.79 4.57
C ALA A 190 1.01 -2.35 4.25
N VAL A 191 0.33 -2.12 3.12
CA VAL A 191 -0.02 -0.77 2.63
C VAL A 191 -1.52 -0.50 2.72
N CYS A 192 -2.35 -1.50 2.46
CA CYS A 192 -3.81 -1.37 2.52
C CYS A 192 -4.49 -2.63 3.05
N ASP A 193 -5.73 -2.50 3.48
CA ASP A 193 -6.53 -3.65 3.88
C ASP A 193 -6.87 -4.55 2.67
N VAL A 194 -6.67 -5.86 2.86
CA VAL A 194 -6.90 -6.92 1.86
C VAL A 194 -7.75 -8.08 2.42
N SER A 195 -8.29 -7.91 3.62
CA SER A 195 -9.05 -8.96 4.34
C SER A 195 -10.22 -9.51 3.53
N ALA A 196 -10.96 -8.64 2.82
CA ALA A 196 -12.07 -9.04 1.97
C ALA A 196 -11.61 -9.92 0.78
N GLN A 197 -10.42 -9.66 0.23
CA GLN A 197 -9.85 -10.46 -0.86
C GLN A 197 -9.40 -11.83 -0.33
N GLU A 198 -8.74 -11.87 0.83
CA GLU A 198 -8.35 -13.12 1.49
C GLU A 198 -9.56 -14.00 1.79
N GLU A 199 -10.63 -13.43 2.35
CA GLU A 199 -11.87 -14.16 2.62
C GLU A 199 -12.52 -14.70 1.34
N ARG A 200 -12.54 -13.90 0.26
CA ARG A 200 -13.04 -14.36 -1.05
C ARG A 200 -12.23 -15.52 -1.60
N LEU A 201 -10.90 -15.53 -1.45
CA LEU A 201 -10.05 -16.66 -1.88
C LEU A 201 -10.36 -17.91 -1.07
N ASP A 202 -10.53 -17.79 0.24
CA ASP A 202 -10.87 -18.91 1.12
C ASP A 202 -12.24 -19.51 0.76
N GLN A 203 -13.24 -18.66 0.55
CA GLN A 203 -14.56 -19.10 0.12
C GLN A 203 -14.50 -19.82 -1.23
N ARG A 204 -13.70 -19.33 -2.18
CA ARG A 204 -13.51 -19.98 -3.48
C ARG A 204 -12.80 -21.32 -3.36
N ASP A 205 -11.71 -21.41 -2.59
CA ASP A 205 -10.98 -22.66 -2.37
C ASP A 205 -11.88 -23.72 -1.74
N GLN A 206 -12.67 -23.32 -0.74
CA GLN A 206 -13.62 -24.20 -0.07
C GLN A 206 -14.69 -24.73 -1.03
N GLN A 207 -15.24 -23.87 -1.89
CA GLN A 207 -16.23 -24.30 -2.90
C GLN A 207 -15.65 -25.27 -3.91
N VAL A 208 -14.41 -25.05 -4.36
CA VAL A 208 -13.71 -25.98 -5.26
C VAL A 208 -13.49 -27.32 -4.56
N GLN A 209 -13.07 -27.30 -3.29
CA GLN A 209 -12.88 -28.51 -2.49
C GLN A 209 -14.18 -29.30 -2.28
N GLU A 210 -15.30 -28.61 -2.01
CA GLU A 210 -16.60 -29.25 -1.87
C GLU A 210 -17.03 -29.93 -3.18
N MET A 211 -16.86 -29.23 -4.31
CA MET A 211 -17.14 -29.81 -5.63
C MET A 211 -16.23 -31.01 -5.94
N GLN A 212 -14.93 -30.94 -5.62
CA GLN A 212 -14.01 -32.07 -5.75
C GLN A 212 -14.57 -33.32 -5.05
N GLN A 213 -15.05 -33.18 -3.80
CA GLN A 213 -15.60 -34.29 -3.03
C GLN A 213 -16.84 -34.90 -3.70
N THR A 214 -17.67 -34.09 -4.36
CA THR A 214 -18.83 -34.61 -5.11
C THR A 214 -18.47 -35.36 -6.39
N ILE A 215 -17.26 -35.16 -6.93
CA ILE A 215 -16.77 -35.84 -8.14
C ILE A 215 -16.10 -37.18 -7.80
N VAL A 216 -15.42 -37.27 -6.66
CA VAL A 216 -14.63 -38.45 -6.25
C VAL A 216 -15.49 -39.71 -6.16
N GLU A 217 -16.64 -39.65 -5.48
CA GLU A 217 -17.50 -40.84 -5.31
C GLU A 217 -18.03 -41.39 -6.67
N PRO A 218 -18.61 -40.57 -7.57
CA PRO A 218 -18.97 -41.04 -8.91
C PRO A 218 -17.78 -41.60 -9.69
N LEU A 219 -16.60 -41.00 -9.56
CA LEU A 219 -15.40 -41.47 -10.23
C LEU A 219 -15.00 -42.88 -9.76
N ASP A 220 -14.98 -43.11 -8.45
CA ASP A 220 -14.64 -44.43 -7.87
C ASP A 220 -15.62 -45.51 -8.37
N GLN A 221 -16.92 -45.23 -8.36
CA GLN A 221 -17.96 -46.14 -8.87
C GLN A 221 -17.78 -46.47 -10.37
N LEU A 222 -17.44 -45.46 -11.18
CA LEU A 222 -17.23 -45.65 -12.61
C LEU A 222 -15.92 -46.38 -12.92
N GLN A 223 -14.89 -46.22 -12.09
CA GLN A 223 -13.64 -46.97 -12.20
C GLN A 223 -13.85 -48.45 -11.88
N GLU A 224 -14.62 -48.77 -10.83
CA GLU A 224 -15.00 -50.15 -10.51
C GLU A 224 -15.81 -50.80 -11.65
N ALA A 225 -16.73 -50.06 -12.25
CA ALA A 225 -17.54 -50.55 -13.38
C ALA A 225 -16.75 -50.71 -14.70
N ALA A 226 -15.59 -50.06 -14.82
CA ALA A 226 -14.74 -50.11 -16.01
C ALA A 226 -13.59 -51.14 -15.90
N ALA A 227 -13.38 -51.73 -14.72
CA ALA A 227 -12.37 -52.74 -14.42
C ALA A 227 -12.77 -54.14 -14.91
#